data_AF-A0A3M2AJP0-F1
#
_entry.id   AF-A0A3M2AJP0-F1
#
_cell.length_a   1.000
_cell.length_b   1.000
_cell.length_c   1.000
_cell.angle_alpha   90.00
_cell.angle_beta   90.00
_cell.angle_gamma   90.00
#
_symmetry.space_group_name_H-M   'P 1'
#
loop_
_entity.id
_entity.type
_entity.pdbx_description
1 polymer ?
#
loop_
_entity_poly.entity_id
_entity_poly.type
_entity_poly.pdbx_seq_one_letter_code
_entity_poly.pdbx_strand_id
1 'polypeptide(L)'
;MERRLPRLACPVLSFLVLAAACGESREERLKRELGYEAQEKQEAKTEIPDIPPHPDREKLRPLLEAIYSQPKIPDVTEADVPDNPHHYELEPGVMSVVKLPQGLSPEQKIRAIVKATAEADAWAYRPNIRRPYADQIHKIKRGFGEDQAELIQKAYADLKLLSFFNSPEADAAIAKLPADVRPVVEQMKAEYQKGKEDVWNRWMKIKMYARRVVSRDEPFRPLLRDLQKQMGLEEPPPRTWMESMDAPFKAWAKEIADNEKLFEMLTNLREPKDREAFLTDTHSVWAMEGSSMVPEKAKDVKIDPDLGFGVLREDLGGGYNDLTFVFSRKLKGDKLRYAFLRSIIYGSLLRDFQMFATAANDFAERDADGKIDPNTAMVPDKYDPLYAKCGSKAALDTLLLHYGKDFPVLQGLRPSTKKAEKILDIAHECVIEGARPDIYIPDPNDDKDVTGPAPGTRLALYQMLARFEKLDVNMAAMASDEKTEEDEIIEDAEAVLKRIKAQQEAGKGVK
;
A
#
# COMPACT_ATOMS: atom_id res chain seq x y z
N MET A 1 46.24 54.63 16.67
CA MET A 1 47.40 53.98 17.32
C MET A 1 47.42 52.54 16.84
N GLU A 2 48.02 52.20 15.70
CA GLU A 2 49.44 52.27 15.33
C GLU A 2 50.39 51.48 16.27
N ARG A 3 51.02 50.46 15.66
CA ARG A 3 52.31 49.77 15.93
C ARG A 3 52.25 48.48 16.76
N ARG A 4 52.46 47.28 16.14
CA ARG A 4 53.70 46.66 15.58
C ARG A 4 54.66 46.24 16.72
N LEU A 5 55.34 45.08 16.80
CA LEU A 5 55.81 43.94 15.96
C LEU A 5 56.46 42.93 16.99
N PRO A 6 57.28 41.87 16.67
CA PRO A 6 57.56 41.04 15.46
C PRO A 6 57.43 39.50 15.74
N ARG A 7 57.15 38.62 14.76
CA ARG A 7 58.02 37.92 13.76
C ARG A 7 59.18 37.05 14.27
N LEU A 8 59.06 35.74 14.01
CA LEU A 8 60.05 34.76 13.49
C LEU A 8 59.17 33.66 12.85
N ALA A 9 59.04 33.38 11.55
CA ALA A 9 59.90 33.45 10.35
C ALA A 9 61.10 32.50 10.36
N CYS A 10 60.94 31.29 9.79
CA CYS A 10 61.61 30.91 8.55
C CYS A 10 61.08 29.58 7.97
N PRO A 11 61.25 29.35 6.64
CA PRO A 11 60.47 28.45 5.79
C PRO A 11 61.31 27.28 5.23
N VAL A 12 60.75 26.52 4.27
CA VAL A 12 61.36 25.93 3.04
C VAL A 12 60.46 24.75 2.62
N LEU A 13 59.62 24.93 1.61
CA LEU A 13 59.83 24.60 0.19
C LEU A 13 59.84 23.08 -0.12
N SER A 14 58.72 22.65 -0.69
CA SER A 14 58.53 21.68 -1.78
C SER A 14 59.52 20.50 -1.95
N PHE A 15 58.99 19.28 -1.80
CA PHE A 15 59.31 18.19 -2.72
C PHE A 15 58.02 17.50 -3.20
N LEU A 16 57.76 17.67 -4.48
CA LEU A 16 56.95 16.77 -5.30
C LEU A 16 57.71 15.44 -5.39
N VAL A 17 57.11 14.32 -5.00
CA VAL A 17 57.41 13.00 -5.56
C VAL A 17 56.08 12.32 -5.85
N LEU A 18 55.82 12.12 -7.14
CA LEU A 18 54.78 11.24 -7.66
C LEU A 18 55.23 9.77 -7.52
N ALA A 19 54.24 8.92 -7.29
CA ALA A 19 54.16 7.49 -7.59
C ALA A 19 54.94 6.50 -6.70
N ALA A 20 54.21 5.75 -5.88
CA ALA A 20 53.92 4.32 -6.17
C ALA A 20 52.86 3.80 -5.20
N ALA A 21 51.91 3.05 -5.75
CA ALA A 21 50.84 2.39 -5.04
C ALA A 21 51.36 1.35 -4.03
N CYS A 22 50.86 1.42 -2.80
CA CYS A 22 50.48 0.23 -2.06
C CYS A 22 48.99 0.39 -1.75
N GLY A 23 48.19 0.18 -2.80
CA GLY A 23 46.76 0.00 -2.66
C GLY A 23 46.54 -1.24 -1.81
N GLU A 24 45.83 -1.07 -0.71
CA GLU A 24 45.24 -2.19 0.00
C GLU A 24 44.49 -3.05 -1.03
N SER A 25 44.89 -4.31 -1.15
CA SER A 25 44.27 -5.21 -2.11
C SER A 25 42.79 -5.39 -1.76
N ARG A 26 41.93 -5.68 -2.75
CA ARG A 26 40.52 -5.99 -2.50
C ARG A 26 40.37 -7.09 -1.44
N GLU A 27 41.31 -8.02 -1.37
CA GLU A 27 41.34 -9.11 -0.38
C GLU A 27 41.76 -8.65 1.02
N GLU A 28 42.67 -7.67 1.16
CA GLU A 28 42.99 -7.03 2.46
C GLU A 28 41.83 -6.14 2.93
N ARG A 29 41.16 -5.46 2.00
CA ARG A 29 39.92 -4.71 2.27
C ARG A 29 38.79 -5.65 2.68
N LEU A 30 38.64 -6.78 1.99
CA LEU A 30 37.68 -7.83 2.33
C LEU A 30 38.05 -8.48 3.68
N LYS A 31 39.32 -8.74 3.98
CA LYS A 31 39.75 -9.30 5.30
C LYS A 31 39.62 -8.30 6.44
N ARG A 32 39.67 -7.00 6.16
CA ARG A 32 39.37 -5.96 7.14
C ARG A 32 37.87 -5.81 7.36
N GLU A 33 37.06 -5.81 6.30
CA GLU A 33 35.58 -5.76 6.38
C GLU A 33 35.03 -7.07 6.96
N LEU A 34 35.48 -8.23 6.48
CA LEU A 34 35.25 -9.55 7.10
C LEU A 34 35.92 -9.67 8.47
N GLY A 35 36.94 -8.87 8.79
CA GLY A 35 37.54 -8.80 10.13
C GLY A 35 36.69 -7.99 11.10
N TYR A 36 35.89 -7.06 10.58
CA TYR A 36 34.81 -6.37 11.29
C TYR A 36 33.52 -7.21 11.35
N GLU A 37 33.30 -8.13 10.40
CA GLU A 37 32.23 -9.15 10.47
C GLU A 37 32.65 -10.41 11.26
N ALA A 38 33.94 -10.70 11.37
CA ALA A 38 34.54 -11.78 12.17
C ALA A 38 35.00 -11.30 13.55
N GLN A 39 34.94 -10.00 13.83
CA GLN A 39 34.24 -9.63 15.04
C GLN A 39 32.79 -10.01 14.77
N GLU A 40 32.47 -11.28 15.06
CA GLU A 40 31.25 -11.54 15.80
C GLU A 40 31.19 -10.38 16.83
N LYS A 41 30.39 -9.35 16.55
CA LYS A 41 29.34 -9.11 17.51
C LYS A 41 28.79 -10.50 17.68
N GLN A 42 29.25 -11.16 18.75
CA GLN A 42 28.36 -11.99 19.51
C GLN A 42 27.14 -11.07 19.60
N GLU A 43 26.18 -11.26 18.70
CA GLU A 43 24.81 -11.04 19.04
C GLU A 43 24.76 -11.73 20.37
N ALA A 44 24.77 -10.93 21.44
CA ALA A 44 24.56 -11.44 22.76
C ALA A 44 23.35 -12.31 22.52
N LYS A 45 23.51 -13.64 22.63
CA LYS A 45 22.39 -14.58 22.57
C LYS A 45 21.40 -13.90 23.47
N THR A 46 20.38 -13.30 22.87
CA THR A 46 19.44 -12.54 23.64
C THR A 46 18.76 -13.67 24.35
N GLU A 47 19.16 -13.91 25.61
CA GLU A 47 18.61 -14.98 26.41
C GLU A 47 17.12 -14.78 26.29
N ILE A 48 16.46 -15.69 25.57
CA ILE A 48 15.02 -15.66 25.44
C ILE A 48 14.54 -15.62 26.89
N PRO A 49 13.93 -14.52 27.35
CA PRO A 49 13.56 -14.41 28.74
C PRO A 49 12.67 -15.62 29.05
N ASP A 50 13.07 -16.43 30.02
CA ASP A 50 12.28 -17.57 30.45
C ASP A 50 11.10 -17.03 31.26
N ILE A 51 10.05 -16.62 30.55
CA ILE A 51 8.81 -16.14 31.13
C ILE A 51 7.99 -17.38 31.53
N PRO A 52 7.68 -17.56 32.83
CA PRO A 52 6.87 -18.67 33.27
C PRO A 52 5.50 -18.66 32.56
N PRO A 53 4.98 -19.84 32.15
CA PRO A 53 3.68 -19.92 31.50
C PRO A 53 2.56 -19.35 32.38
N HIS A 54 1.87 -18.32 31.90
CA HIS A 54 0.74 -17.74 32.61
C HIS A 54 -0.44 -18.73 32.68
N PRO A 55 -1.07 -18.95 33.85
CA PRO A 55 -2.09 -20.00 34.02
C PRO A 55 -3.28 -19.85 33.07
N ASP A 56 -3.78 -18.64 32.86
CA ASP A 56 -4.93 -18.41 31.96
C ASP A 56 -4.55 -18.53 30.47
N ARG A 57 -3.29 -18.23 30.09
CA ARG A 57 -2.78 -18.47 28.74
C ARG A 57 -2.77 -19.96 28.44
N GLU A 58 -2.31 -20.77 29.39
CA GLU A 58 -2.25 -22.22 29.24
C GLU A 58 -3.63 -22.86 29.12
N LYS A 59 -4.63 -22.36 29.88
CA LYS A 59 -6.03 -22.78 29.70
C LYS A 59 -6.57 -22.43 28.32
N LEU A 60 -6.16 -21.29 27.76
CA LEU A 60 -6.57 -20.81 26.44
C LEU A 60 -5.76 -21.40 25.29
N ARG A 61 -4.66 -22.11 25.56
CA ARG A 61 -3.70 -22.59 24.56
C ARG A 61 -4.34 -23.22 23.30
N PRO A 62 -5.34 -24.12 23.38
CA PRO A 62 -5.98 -24.69 22.18
C PRO A 62 -6.61 -23.64 21.25
N LEU A 63 -7.09 -22.53 21.80
CA LEU A 63 -7.64 -21.40 21.07
C LEU A 63 -6.53 -20.49 20.53
N LEU A 64 -5.52 -20.18 21.36
CA LEU A 64 -4.44 -19.27 20.99
C LEU A 64 -3.58 -19.83 19.86
N GLU A 65 -3.30 -21.14 19.87
CA GLU A 65 -2.60 -21.85 18.80
C GLU A 65 -3.38 -21.87 17.47
N ALA A 66 -4.72 -21.76 17.53
CA ALA A 66 -5.56 -21.67 16.34
C ALA A 66 -5.66 -20.23 15.78
N ILE A 67 -5.52 -19.23 16.66
CA ILE A 67 -5.53 -17.81 16.27
C ILE A 67 -4.17 -17.39 15.70
N TYR A 68 -3.07 -17.79 16.35
CA TYR A 68 -1.72 -17.32 16.06
C TYR A 68 -1.01 -18.19 15.02
N SER A 69 -0.38 -17.55 14.03
CA SER A 69 0.23 -18.27 12.89
C SER A 69 1.61 -18.88 13.16
N GLN A 70 2.27 -18.57 14.28
CA GLN A 70 3.58 -19.14 14.61
C GLN A 70 3.49 -20.28 15.63
N PRO A 71 4.47 -21.21 15.66
CA PRO A 71 4.50 -22.32 16.61
C PRO A 71 4.53 -21.91 18.09
N LYS A 72 5.15 -20.76 18.41
CA LYS A 72 5.23 -20.25 19.79
C LYS A 72 4.24 -19.11 19.99
N ILE A 73 3.12 -19.38 20.66
CA ILE A 73 2.14 -18.34 21.04
C ILE A 73 2.78 -17.27 21.95
N PRO A 74 2.31 -16.01 21.91
CA PRO A 74 2.84 -14.94 22.75
C PRO A 74 2.92 -15.31 24.24
N ASP A 75 3.96 -14.84 24.91
CA ASP A 75 4.09 -14.99 26.37
C ASP A 75 3.22 -13.94 27.07
N VAL A 76 2.77 -14.22 28.29
CA VAL A 76 1.85 -13.34 29.04
C VAL A 76 2.46 -13.03 30.40
N THR A 77 2.49 -11.74 30.77
CA THR A 77 3.00 -11.26 32.06
C THR A 77 2.04 -10.26 32.68
N GLU A 78 2.06 -10.14 34.00
CA GLU A 78 1.39 -9.03 34.70
C GLU A 78 2.41 -7.90 34.88
N ALA A 79 2.03 -6.68 34.53
CA ALA A 79 2.89 -5.50 34.61
C ALA A 79 2.09 -4.27 35.06
N ASP A 80 2.79 -3.18 35.37
CA ASP A 80 2.17 -1.86 35.52
C ASP A 80 1.97 -1.28 34.12
N VAL A 81 0.72 -1.18 33.70
CA VAL A 81 0.32 -0.84 32.33
C VAL A 81 -0.71 0.29 32.41
N PRO A 82 -0.65 1.31 31.55
CA PRO A 82 -1.65 2.37 31.54
C PRO A 82 -3.07 1.80 31.39
N ASP A 83 -4.01 2.35 32.17
CA ASP A 83 -5.41 1.96 32.05
C ASP A 83 -5.91 2.33 30.65
N ASN A 84 -6.30 1.30 29.90
CA ASN A 84 -6.72 1.41 28.52
C ASN A 84 -7.96 0.54 28.29
N PRO A 85 -8.83 0.89 27.32
CA PRO A 85 -10.10 0.21 27.08
C PRO A 85 -9.94 -1.26 26.61
N HIS A 86 -8.72 -1.69 26.29
CA HIS A 86 -8.40 -3.03 25.82
C HIS A 86 -7.85 -3.94 26.93
N HIS A 87 -7.43 -3.36 28.06
CA HIS A 87 -6.88 -4.06 29.23
C HIS A 87 -5.61 -4.89 28.93
N TYR A 88 -4.79 -4.47 27.97
CA TYR A 88 -3.44 -5.01 27.75
C TYR A 88 -2.53 -4.00 27.05
N GLU A 89 -1.22 -4.22 27.15
CA GLU A 89 -0.21 -3.68 26.25
C GLU A 89 0.51 -4.83 25.55
N LEU A 90 0.80 -4.67 24.27
CA LEU A 90 1.53 -5.65 23.47
C LEU A 90 2.94 -5.15 23.24
N GLU A 91 3.93 -5.93 23.65
CA GLU A 91 5.30 -5.77 23.18
C GLU A 91 5.45 -6.55 21.86
N PRO A 92 5.57 -5.87 20.70
CA PRO A 92 5.51 -6.52 19.40
C PRO A 92 6.82 -7.16 18.98
N GLY A 93 6.76 -8.24 18.20
CA GLY A 93 7.91 -8.87 17.55
C GLY A 93 7.77 -10.39 17.42
N VAL A 94 8.83 -11.05 16.93
CA VAL A 94 8.91 -12.53 16.81
C VAL A 94 8.67 -13.22 18.16
N MET A 95 9.01 -12.53 19.25
CA MET A 95 8.84 -12.96 20.64
C MET A 95 7.88 -12.02 21.36
N SER A 96 6.65 -11.90 20.84
CA SER A 96 5.65 -10.99 21.39
C SER A 96 5.30 -11.32 22.85
N VAL A 97 5.18 -10.27 23.68
CA VAL A 97 4.78 -10.39 25.10
C VAL A 97 3.52 -9.56 25.35
N VAL A 98 2.50 -10.20 25.91
CA VAL A 98 1.26 -9.57 26.36
C VAL A 98 1.41 -9.16 27.82
N LYS A 99 1.31 -7.86 28.08
CA LYS A 99 1.36 -7.29 29.43
C LYS A 99 -0.07 -6.99 29.91
N LEU A 100 -0.48 -7.61 31.01
CA LEU A 100 -1.78 -7.42 31.62
C LEU A 100 -1.67 -6.48 32.84
N PRO A 101 -2.57 -5.49 32.98
CA PRO A 101 -2.75 -4.74 34.22
C PRO A 101 -3.05 -5.65 35.40
N GLN A 102 -2.54 -5.27 36.57
CA GLN A 102 -2.91 -5.92 37.82
C GLN A 102 -4.39 -5.61 38.17
N GLY A 103 -5.06 -6.56 38.84
CA GLY A 103 -6.42 -6.36 39.34
C GLY A 103 -7.57 -6.58 38.34
N LEU A 104 -7.27 -7.01 37.10
CA LEU A 104 -8.31 -7.41 36.14
C LEU A 104 -9.16 -8.58 36.65
N SER A 105 -10.45 -8.54 36.37
CA SER A 105 -11.34 -9.69 36.61
C SER A 105 -10.97 -10.87 35.70
N PRO A 106 -11.33 -12.12 36.07
CA PRO A 106 -11.04 -13.30 35.24
C PRO A 106 -11.55 -13.16 33.80
N GLU A 107 -12.73 -12.58 33.61
CA GLU A 107 -13.29 -12.33 32.27
C GLU A 107 -12.45 -11.32 31.49
N GLN A 108 -12.04 -10.21 32.11
CA GLN A 108 -11.21 -9.21 31.47
C GLN A 108 -9.84 -9.77 31.07
N LYS A 109 -9.22 -10.60 31.92
CA LYS A 109 -7.95 -11.28 31.59
C LYS A 109 -8.09 -12.19 30.37
N ILE A 110 -9.13 -13.03 30.33
CA ILE A 110 -9.39 -13.93 29.20
C ILE A 110 -9.56 -13.14 27.90
N ARG A 111 -10.41 -12.11 27.91
CA ARG A 111 -10.67 -11.26 26.74
C ARG A 111 -9.41 -10.54 26.26
N ALA A 112 -8.61 -10.01 27.19
CA ALA A 112 -7.36 -9.33 26.89
C ALA A 112 -6.34 -10.27 26.22
N ILE A 113 -6.13 -11.47 26.77
CA ILE A 113 -5.19 -12.46 26.22
C ILE A 113 -5.59 -12.86 24.78
N VAL A 114 -6.87 -13.13 24.54
CA VAL A 114 -7.37 -13.53 23.22
C VAL A 114 -7.18 -12.39 22.21
N LYS A 115 -7.53 -11.15 22.56
CA LYS A 115 -7.36 -9.98 21.69
C LYS A 115 -5.90 -9.66 21.41
N ALA A 116 -5.05 -9.67 22.44
CA ALA A 116 -3.63 -9.40 22.30
C ALA A 116 -2.92 -10.46 21.43
N THR A 117 -3.35 -11.72 21.52
CA THR A 117 -2.82 -12.80 20.66
C THR A 117 -3.19 -12.59 19.19
N ALA A 118 -4.42 -12.13 18.91
CA ALA A 118 -4.84 -11.78 17.56
C ALA A 118 -4.10 -10.55 17.01
N GLU A 119 -3.81 -9.56 17.85
CA GLU A 119 -2.98 -8.40 17.49
C GLU A 119 -1.53 -8.80 17.21
N ALA A 120 -0.94 -9.66 18.04
CA ALA A 120 0.42 -10.18 17.88
C ALA A 120 0.61 -10.89 16.53
N ASP A 121 -0.44 -11.53 16.00
CA ASP A 121 -0.41 -12.20 14.69
C ASP A 121 -0.12 -11.23 13.52
N ALA A 122 -0.31 -9.92 13.70
CA ALA A 122 0.12 -8.92 12.73
C ALA A 122 1.65 -8.88 12.55
N TRP A 123 2.40 -9.28 13.58
CA TRP A 123 3.87 -9.26 13.64
C TRP A 123 4.51 -10.61 13.35
N ALA A 124 3.69 -11.64 13.13
CA ALA A 124 4.14 -12.99 12.84
C ALA A 124 4.89 -13.07 11.49
N TYR A 125 6.04 -13.75 11.48
CA TYR A 125 6.83 -13.96 10.28
C TYR A 125 6.12 -14.91 9.29
N ARG A 126 5.94 -14.49 8.03
CA ARG A 126 5.32 -15.34 7.01
C ARG A 126 6.27 -15.46 5.80
N PRO A 127 6.79 -16.66 5.49
CA PRO A 127 7.90 -16.83 4.54
C PRO A 127 7.54 -16.53 3.07
N ASN A 128 6.25 -16.41 2.74
CA ASN A 128 5.78 -16.24 1.36
C ASN A 128 5.33 -14.80 1.04
N ILE A 129 5.83 -13.81 1.79
CA ILE A 129 5.31 -12.44 1.75
C ILE A 129 6.44 -11.47 1.48
N ARG A 130 6.19 -10.59 0.50
CA ARG A 130 7.16 -9.75 -0.21
C ARG A 130 7.91 -8.71 0.66
N ARG A 131 7.43 -8.44 1.86
CA ARG A 131 8.16 -7.69 2.89
C ARG A 131 7.79 -8.30 4.23
N PRO A 132 8.73 -8.46 5.17
CA PRO A 132 8.40 -8.88 6.52
C PRO A 132 7.31 -7.97 7.09
N TYR A 133 6.23 -8.55 7.60
CA TYR A 133 5.14 -7.75 8.16
C TYR A 133 5.60 -6.84 9.28
N ALA A 134 6.60 -7.27 10.06
CA ALA A 134 7.24 -6.43 11.06
C ALA A 134 7.74 -5.10 10.47
N ASP A 135 8.33 -5.09 9.27
CA ASP A 135 8.80 -3.86 8.62
C ASP A 135 7.65 -2.98 8.16
N GLN A 136 6.56 -3.58 7.68
CA GLN A 136 5.35 -2.85 7.29
C GLN A 136 4.66 -2.21 8.51
N ILE A 137 4.56 -2.93 9.63
CA ILE A 137 3.98 -2.40 10.87
C ILE A 137 4.94 -1.40 11.54
N HIS A 138 6.26 -1.57 11.43
CA HIS A 138 7.23 -0.56 11.86
C HIS A 138 7.11 0.74 11.07
N LYS A 139 6.85 0.65 9.76
CA LYS A 139 6.51 1.84 8.96
C LYS A 139 5.22 2.48 9.44
N ILE A 140 4.17 1.72 9.79
CA ILE A 140 2.94 2.27 10.40
C ILE A 140 3.25 3.02 11.69
N LYS A 141 4.06 2.43 12.57
CA LYS A 141 4.48 3.03 13.84
C LYS A 141 5.29 4.33 13.67
N ARG A 142 6.05 4.47 12.57
CA ARG A 142 6.90 5.64 12.29
C ARG A 142 6.27 6.66 11.35
N GLY A 143 5.24 6.27 10.59
CA GLY A 143 4.60 7.09 9.55
C GLY A 143 3.38 7.88 10.02
N PHE A 144 2.90 7.63 11.23
CA PHE A 144 1.71 8.24 11.83
C PHE A 144 1.93 8.66 13.28
N GLY A 145 1.01 9.45 13.84
CA GLY A 145 0.92 9.66 15.30
C GLY A 145 0.58 8.35 16.03
N GLU A 146 0.96 8.24 17.30
CA GLU A 146 0.78 7.01 18.10
C GLU A 146 -0.67 6.50 18.07
N ASP A 147 -1.65 7.40 18.16
CA ASP A 147 -3.08 7.09 18.13
C ASP A 147 -3.54 6.38 16.83
N GLN A 148 -3.00 6.81 15.68
CA GLN A 148 -3.37 6.26 14.37
C GLN A 148 -2.74 4.88 14.13
N ALA A 149 -1.49 4.69 14.60
CA ALA A 149 -0.83 3.39 14.54
C ALA A 149 -1.57 2.36 15.41
N GLU A 150 -2.01 2.78 16.60
CA GLU A 150 -2.83 1.95 17.49
C GLU A 150 -4.17 1.57 16.82
N LEU A 151 -4.89 2.53 16.24
CA LEU A 151 -6.17 2.26 15.55
C LEU A 151 -6.04 1.15 14.48
N ILE A 152 -4.98 1.19 13.67
CA ILE A 152 -4.74 0.19 12.62
C ILE A 152 -4.43 -1.19 13.23
N GLN A 153 -3.60 -1.25 14.27
CA GLN A 153 -3.23 -2.51 14.94
C GLN A 153 -4.43 -3.14 15.65
N LYS A 154 -5.25 -2.35 16.34
CA LYS A 154 -6.47 -2.84 16.99
C LYS A 154 -7.51 -3.35 15.99
N ALA A 155 -7.64 -2.68 14.84
CA ALA A 155 -8.53 -3.17 13.79
C ALA A 155 -8.06 -4.50 13.18
N TYR A 156 -6.76 -4.74 13.07
CA TYR A 156 -6.23 -6.05 12.65
C TYR A 156 -6.73 -7.16 13.56
N ALA A 157 -6.58 -6.96 14.88
CA ALA A 157 -7.01 -7.94 15.89
C ALA A 157 -8.52 -8.24 15.78
N ASP A 158 -9.34 -7.20 15.62
CA ASP A 158 -10.79 -7.33 15.46
C ASP A 158 -11.17 -8.11 14.18
N LEU A 159 -10.53 -7.80 13.05
CA LEU A 159 -10.75 -8.52 11.79
C LEU A 159 -10.33 -9.99 11.93
N LYS A 160 -9.18 -10.25 12.57
CA LYS A 160 -8.62 -11.59 12.77
C LYS A 160 -9.57 -12.45 13.61
N LEU A 161 -10.05 -11.91 14.72
CA LEU A 161 -11.01 -12.59 15.59
C LEU A 161 -12.35 -12.82 14.89
N LEU A 162 -12.86 -11.83 14.14
CA LEU A 162 -14.08 -12.02 13.36
C LEU A 162 -13.94 -13.17 12.36
N SER A 163 -12.83 -13.21 11.62
CA SER A 163 -12.56 -14.25 10.63
C SER A 163 -12.46 -15.62 11.28
N PHE A 164 -11.74 -15.71 12.39
CA PHE A 164 -11.56 -16.95 13.15
C PHE A 164 -12.89 -17.44 13.74
N PHE A 165 -13.66 -16.58 14.43
CA PHE A 165 -14.91 -16.97 15.07
C PHE A 165 -16.03 -17.36 14.09
N ASN A 166 -15.91 -17.00 12.82
CA ASN A 166 -16.77 -17.47 11.74
C ASN A 166 -16.31 -18.78 11.09
N SER A 167 -15.16 -19.33 11.50
CA SER A 167 -14.57 -20.51 10.89
C SER A 167 -14.93 -21.81 11.66
N PRO A 168 -14.98 -22.98 10.99
CA PRO A 168 -15.18 -24.26 11.66
C PRO A 168 -14.08 -24.60 12.68
N GLU A 169 -12.87 -24.09 12.47
CA GLU A 169 -11.73 -24.28 13.37
C GLU A 169 -11.97 -23.64 14.74
N ALA A 170 -12.71 -22.54 14.82
CA ALA A 170 -13.05 -21.93 16.10
C ALA A 170 -13.92 -22.83 16.97
N ASP A 171 -14.91 -23.52 16.40
CA ASP A 171 -15.74 -24.46 17.16
C ASP A 171 -14.93 -25.62 17.72
N ALA A 172 -14.01 -26.16 16.91
CA ALA A 172 -13.12 -27.22 17.35
C ALA A 172 -12.14 -26.77 18.44
N ALA A 173 -11.66 -25.53 18.39
CA ALA A 173 -10.77 -24.95 19.39
C ALA A 173 -11.52 -24.66 20.71
N ILE A 174 -12.71 -24.07 20.64
CA ILE A 174 -13.54 -23.72 21.80
C ILE A 174 -13.97 -24.98 22.56
N ALA A 175 -14.34 -26.06 21.85
CA ALA A 175 -14.74 -27.32 22.48
C ALA A 175 -13.65 -27.95 23.36
N LYS A 176 -12.38 -27.64 23.11
CA LYS A 176 -11.22 -28.12 23.88
C LYS A 176 -10.92 -27.28 25.13
N LEU A 177 -11.60 -26.14 25.30
CA LEU A 177 -11.33 -25.22 26.40
C LEU A 177 -11.89 -25.71 27.74
N PRO A 178 -11.19 -25.46 28.87
CA PRO A 178 -11.70 -25.69 30.21
C PRO A 178 -13.02 -24.93 30.52
N ALA A 179 -13.83 -25.45 31.43
CA ALA A 179 -15.15 -24.91 31.75
C ALA A 179 -15.15 -23.51 32.37
N ASP A 180 -14.03 -23.07 32.95
CA ASP A 180 -13.86 -21.77 33.57
C ASP A 180 -13.50 -20.65 32.57
N VAL A 181 -12.96 -21.00 31.40
CA VAL A 181 -12.64 -20.01 30.34
C VAL A 181 -13.57 -20.09 29.14
N ARG A 182 -14.14 -21.27 28.86
CA ARG A 182 -14.99 -21.52 27.69
C ARG A 182 -16.20 -20.58 27.56
N PRO A 183 -17.00 -20.32 28.62
CA PRO A 183 -18.18 -19.46 28.50
C PRO A 183 -17.84 -18.03 28.05
N VAL A 184 -16.70 -17.49 28.50
CA VAL A 184 -16.22 -16.16 28.10
C VAL A 184 -15.87 -16.14 26.61
N VAL A 185 -15.20 -17.18 26.12
CA VAL A 185 -14.83 -17.29 24.69
C VAL A 185 -16.06 -17.51 23.81
N GLU A 186 -17.04 -18.30 24.25
CA GLU A 186 -18.32 -18.47 23.56
C GLU A 186 -19.09 -17.14 23.48
N GLN A 187 -19.06 -16.34 24.56
CA GLN A 187 -19.63 -15.00 24.55
C GLN A 187 -18.90 -14.07 23.57
N MET A 188 -17.56 -14.08 23.57
CA MET A 188 -16.78 -13.31 22.58
C MET A 188 -17.14 -13.70 21.14
N LYS A 189 -17.24 -15.01 20.85
CA LYS A 189 -17.66 -15.51 19.54
C LYS A 189 -19.02 -14.90 19.13
N ALA A 190 -20.01 -14.96 20.01
CA ALA A 190 -21.33 -14.42 19.75
C ALA A 190 -21.32 -12.90 19.53
N GLU A 191 -20.52 -12.15 20.30
CA GLU A 191 -20.35 -10.71 20.14
C GLU A 191 -19.75 -10.34 18.78
N TYR A 192 -18.68 -11.00 18.34
CA TYR A 192 -18.08 -10.78 17.02
C TYR A 192 -19.03 -11.15 15.88
N GLN A 193 -19.73 -12.28 15.99
CA GLN A 193 -20.69 -12.72 14.97
C GLN A 193 -21.86 -11.75 14.81
N LYS A 194 -22.38 -11.22 15.92
CA LYS A 194 -23.46 -10.22 15.92
C LYS A 194 -22.98 -8.84 15.47
N GLY A 195 -21.74 -8.45 15.81
CA GLY A 195 -21.14 -7.14 15.52
C GLY A 195 -20.33 -7.07 14.23
N LYS A 196 -20.46 -8.04 13.32
CA LYS A 196 -19.62 -8.15 12.10
C LYS A 196 -19.63 -6.89 11.22
N GLU A 197 -20.79 -6.23 11.08
CA GLU A 197 -20.92 -5.01 10.28
C GLU A 197 -20.18 -3.83 10.91
N ASP A 198 -20.19 -3.72 12.24
CA ASP A 198 -19.48 -2.66 12.95
C ASP A 198 -17.96 -2.83 12.85
N VAL A 199 -17.46 -4.07 12.97
CA VAL A 199 -16.04 -4.40 12.77
C VAL A 199 -15.61 -4.03 11.35
N TRP A 200 -16.41 -4.41 10.35
CA TRP A 200 -16.15 -4.06 8.95
C TRP A 200 -16.17 -2.54 8.72
N ASN A 201 -17.16 -1.84 9.24
CA ASN A 201 -17.28 -0.40 9.11
C ASN A 201 -16.12 0.35 9.79
N ARG A 202 -15.62 -0.14 10.93
CA ARG A 202 -14.41 0.43 11.58
C ARG A 202 -13.18 0.26 10.70
N TRP A 203 -12.96 -0.94 10.15
CA TRP A 203 -11.88 -1.16 9.18
C TRP A 203 -12.01 -0.22 7.99
N MET A 204 -13.21 -0.10 7.41
CA MET A 204 -13.43 0.73 6.23
C MET A 204 -13.12 2.22 6.46
N LYS A 205 -13.32 2.72 7.67
CA LYS A 205 -12.98 4.10 8.06
C LYS A 205 -11.47 4.34 8.13
N ILE A 206 -10.70 3.32 8.54
CA ILE A 206 -9.26 3.47 8.77
C ILE A 206 -8.40 2.86 7.67
N LYS A 207 -9.00 2.15 6.71
CA LYS A 207 -8.30 1.47 5.61
C LYS A 207 -7.38 2.42 4.86
N MET A 208 -7.74 3.69 4.73
CA MET A 208 -6.90 4.67 4.03
C MET A 208 -5.62 5.02 4.79
N TYR A 209 -5.65 5.05 6.12
CA TYR A 209 -4.44 5.17 6.93
C TYR A 209 -3.56 3.92 6.79
N ALA A 210 -4.15 2.71 6.87
CA ALA A 210 -3.41 1.46 6.64
C ALA A 210 -2.76 1.40 5.24
N ARG A 211 -3.52 1.77 4.20
CA ARG A 211 -3.11 1.77 2.78
C ARG A 211 -1.99 2.76 2.45
N ARG A 212 -1.90 3.89 3.16
CA ARG A 212 -0.86 4.92 2.96
C ARG A 212 0.55 4.45 3.33
N VAL A 213 0.66 3.50 4.25
CA VAL A 213 1.96 3.07 4.80
C VAL A 213 2.30 1.61 4.49
N VAL A 214 1.28 0.79 4.30
CA VAL A 214 1.42 -0.61 3.91
C VAL A 214 1.08 -0.73 2.43
N SER A 215 2.11 -0.70 1.57
CA SER A 215 1.93 -0.94 0.13
C SER A 215 1.09 -2.21 -0.07
N ARG A 216 -0.18 -2.05 -0.49
CA ARG A 216 -1.13 -3.13 -0.87
C ARG A 216 -1.79 -3.92 0.26
N ASP A 217 -1.92 -3.36 1.47
CA ASP A 217 -2.66 -3.99 2.58
C ASP A 217 -2.21 -5.44 2.89
N GLU A 218 -0.97 -5.81 2.57
CA GLU A 218 -0.52 -7.21 2.56
C GLU A 218 -0.73 -7.98 3.88
N PRO A 219 -0.70 -7.39 5.11
CA PRO A 219 -1.01 -8.11 6.35
C PRO A 219 -2.48 -8.48 6.44
N PHE A 220 -3.34 -7.59 5.94
CA PHE A 220 -4.77 -7.68 6.03
C PHE A 220 -5.37 -8.45 4.85
N ARG A 221 -4.65 -8.55 3.72
CA ARG A 221 -5.20 -9.06 2.47
C ARG A 221 -5.78 -10.48 2.56
N PRO A 222 -5.09 -11.52 3.09
CA PRO A 222 -5.68 -12.85 3.23
C PRO A 222 -6.91 -12.83 4.13
N LEU A 223 -6.82 -12.08 5.24
CA LEU A 223 -7.86 -11.95 6.24
C LEU A 223 -9.13 -11.28 5.69
N LEU A 224 -8.97 -10.19 4.95
CA LEU A 224 -10.07 -9.47 4.32
C LEU A 224 -10.76 -10.33 3.26
N ARG A 225 -10.01 -11.11 2.48
CA ARG A 225 -10.58 -12.05 1.50
C ARG A 225 -11.44 -13.12 2.18
N ASP A 226 -10.98 -13.69 3.29
CA ASP A 226 -11.74 -14.70 4.02
C ASP A 226 -13.00 -14.12 4.66
N LEU A 227 -12.91 -12.94 5.26
CA LEU A 227 -14.05 -12.21 5.81
C LEU A 227 -15.11 -11.91 4.75
N GLN A 228 -14.70 -11.55 3.53
CA GLN A 228 -15.63 -11.30 2.44
C GLN A 228 -16.42 -12.53 2.03
N LYS A 229 -15.75 -13.67 1.85
CA LYS A 229 -16.41 -14.95 1.59
C LYS A 229 -17.42 -15.28 2.69
N GLN A 230 -17.05 -15.08 3.95
CA GLN A 230 -17.93 -15.29 5.10
C GLN A 230 -19.12 -14.31 5.13
N MET A 231 -18.96 -13.10 4.59
CA MET A 231 -20.04 -12.12 4.40
C MET A 231 -20.89 -12.38 3.15
N GLY A 232 -20.61 -13.42 2.38
CA GLY A 232 -21.33 -13.76 1.15
C GLY A 232 -20.91 -12.92 -0.06
N LEU A 233 -19.77 -12.23 0.01
CA LEU A 233 -19.16 -11.55 -1.13
C LEU A 233 -18.27 -12.55 -1.86
N GLU A 234 -18.77 -13.11 -2.95
CA GLU A 234 -17.97 -13.99 -3.83
C GLU A 234 -17.00 -13.15 -4.66
N GLU A 235 -15.70 -13.44 -4.53
CA GLU A 235 -14.69 -12.92 -5.46
C GLU A 235 -15.00 -13.50 -6.85
N PRO A 236 -15.09 -12.67 -7.90
CA PRO A 236 -15.26 -13.17 -9.25
C PRO A 236 -14.09 -14.11 -9.60
N PRO A 237 -14.33 -15.15 -10.41
CA PRO A 237 -13.25 -16.04 -10.83
C PRO A 237 -12.14 -15.24 -11.52
N PRO A 238 -10.86 -15.62 -11.34
CA PRO A 238 -9.74 -14.94 -11.98
C PRO A 238 -9.96 -14.80 -13.48
N ARG A 239 -9.70 -13.61 -13.99
CA ARG A 239 -9.84 -13.29 -15.42
C ARG A 239 -8.56 -12.69 -15.94
N THR A 240 -8.03 -13.28 -17.01
CA THR A 240 -6.81 -12.75 -17.63
C THR A 240 -7.05 -11.39 -18.28
N TRP A 241 -5.97 -10.65 -18.52
CA TRP A 241 -6.01 -9.36 -19.20
C TRP A 241 -6.75 -9.41 -20.54
N MET A 242 -6.55 -10.48 -21.32
CA MET A 242 -7.17 -10.59 -22.64
C MET A 242 -8.64 -11.03 -22.60
N GLU A 243 -9.03 -11.82 -21.60
CA GLU A 243 -10.43 -12.21 -21.36
C GLU A 243 -11.25 -11.06 -20.77
N SER A 244 -10.58 -10.09 -20.16
CA SER A 244 -11.17 -8.88 -19.60
C SER A 244 -11.58 -7.84 -20.64
N MET A 245 -11.28 -8.07 -21.92
CA MET A 245 -11.44 -7.10 -22.99
C MET A 245 -12.49 -7.52 -24.01
N ASP A 246 -13.48 -6.65 -24.23
CA ASP A 246 -14.37 -6.76 -25.39
C ASP A 246 -13.58 -6.66 -26.71
N ALA A 247 -14.16 -7.21 -27.78
CA ALA A 247 -13.52 -7.33 -29.09
C ALA A 247 -12.88 -6.03 -29.62
N PRO A 248 -13.48 -4.83 -29.50
CA PRO A 248 -12.87 -3.59 -29.98
C PRO A 248 -11.56 -3.21 -29.28
N PHE A 249 -11.34 -3.69 -28.05
CA PHE A 249 -10.17 -3.33 -27.24
C PHE A 249 -9.02 -4.31 -27.36
N LYS A 250 -9.29 -5.57 -27.76
CA LYS A 250 -8.30 -6.66 -27.73
C LYS A 250 -6.99 -6.35 -28.44
N ALA A 251 -7.02 -5.70 -29.59
CA ALA A 251 -5.80 -5.36 -30.33
C ALA A 251 -4.92 -4.37 -29.55
N TRP A 252 -5.52 -3.30 -28.99
CA TRP A 252 -4.80 -2.32 -28.18
C TRP A 252 -4.35 -2.91 -26.85
N ALA A 253 -5.19 -3.73 -26.21
CA ALA A 253 -4.85 -4.44 -24.98
C ALA A 253 -3.63 -5.35 -25.18
N LYS A 254 -3.58 -6.08 -26.30
CA LYS A 254 -2.42 -6.91 -26.65
C LYS A 254 -1.16 -6.07 -26.84
N GLU A 255 -1.25 -4.98 -27.61
CA GLU A 255 -0.10 -4.10 -27.83
C GLU A 255 0.46 -3.52 -26.52
N ILE A 256 -0.43 -3.15 -25.59
CA ILE A 256 -0.04 -2.67 -24.26
C ILE A 256 0.63 -3.79 -23.45
N ALA A 257 0.08 -5.00 -23.43
CA ALA A 257 0.65 -6.12 -22.69
C ALA A 257 2.02 -6.58 -23.24
N ASP A 258 2.22 -6.48 -24.54
CA ASP A 258 3.50 -6.81 -25.20
C ASP A 258 4.57 -5.71 -25.02
N ASN A 259 4.20 -4.52 -24.50
CA ASN A 259 5.12 -3.41 -24.28
C ASN A 259 5.25 -3.08 -22.78
N GLU A 260 6.27 -3.65 -22.14
CA GLU A 260 6.52 -3.52 -20.70
C GLU A 260 6.56 -2.06 -20.21
N LYS A 261 7.26 -1.19 -20.95
CA LYS A 261 7.38 0.24 -20.59
C LYS A 261 6.04 0.94 -20.62
N LEU A 262 5.25 0.73 -21.67
CA LEU A 262 3.92 1.33 -21.79
C LEU A 262 2.96 0.78 -20.73
N PHE A 263 3.00 -0.53 -20.50
CA PHE A 263 2.21 -1.18 -19.47
C PHE A 263 2.49 -0.59 -18.08
N GLU A 264 3.77 -0.44 -17.73
CA GLU A 264 4.20 0.19 -16.48
C GLU A 264 3.69 1.63 -16.37
N MET A 265 3.85 2.45 -17.42
CA MET A 265 3.34 3.83 -17.40
C MET A 265 1.82 3.89 -17.17
N LEU A 266 1.04 3.02 -17.81
CA LEU A 266 -0.42 3.04 -17.71
C LEU A 266 -0.95 2.48 -16.38
N THR A 267 -0.24 1.51 -15.77
CA THR A 267 -0.73 0.78 -14.59
C THR A 267 0.00 1.13 -13.29
N ASN A 268 1.18 1.75 -13.37
CA ASN A 268 2.13 1.98 -12.29
C ASN A 268 2.69 0.67 -11.66
N LEU A 269 2.59 -0.46 -12.36
CA LEU A 269 3.12 -1.75 -11.92
C LEU A 269 4.57 -1.91 -12.40
N ARG A 270 5.53 -1.50 -11.56
CA ARG A 270 6.98 -1.49 -11.86
C ARG A 270 7.66 -2.85 -11.80
N GLU A 271 7.05 -3.80 -11.13
CA GLU A 271 7.65 -5.10 -10.81
C GLU A 271 7.11 -6.19 -11.74
N PRO A 272 7.96 -7.04 -12.33
CA PRO A 272 7.53 -8.11 -13.22
C PRO A 272 6.49 -9.05 -12.59
N LYS A 273 6.66 -9.42 -11.31
CA LYS A 273 5.71 -10.30 -10.60
C LYS A 273 4.33 -9.66 -10.43
N ASP A 274 4.30 -8.34 -10.23
CA ASP A 274 3.05 -7.61 -10.07
C ASP A 274 2.34 -7.45 -11.41
N ARG A 275 3.10 -7.21 -12.49
CA ARG A 275 2.57 -7.21 -13.86
C ARG A 275 2.01 -8.58 -14.23
N GLU A 276 2.74 -9.65 -13.94
CA GLU A 276 2.28 -11.02 -14.22
C GLU A 276 1.02 -11.37 -13.45
N ALA A 277 0.97 -11.08 -12.15
CA ALA A 277 -0.23 -11.26 -11.34
C ALA A 277 -1.43 -10.50 -11.92
N PHE A 278 -1.24 -9.24 -12.33
CA PHE A 278 -2.31 -8.46 -12.95
C PHE A 278 -2.73 -9.00 -14.32
N LEU A 279 -1.80 -9.50 -15.12
CA LEU A 279 -2.09 -10.05 -16.44
C LEU A 279 -2.84 -11.40 -16.36
N THR A 280 -2.64 -12.16 -15.28
CA THR A 280 -3.35 -13.44 -15.05
C THR A 280 -4.65 -13.26 -14.27
N ASP A 281 -4.74 -12.23 -13.43
CA ASP A 281 -5.94 -11.87 -12.67
C ASP A 281 -6.13 -10.35 -12.60
N THR A 282 -6.89 -9.81 -13.56
CA THR A 282 -6.94 -8.37 -13.85
C THR A 282 -7.93 -7.60 -12.95
N HIS A 283 -8.91 -8.26 -12.34
CA HIS A 283 -9.98 -7.64 -11.53
C HIS A 283 -10.58 -6.37 -12.16
N SER A 284 -10.73 -6.37 -13.47
CA SER A 284 -11.32 -5.27 -14.22
C SER A 284 -11.84 -5.81 -15.54
N VAL A 285 -12.95 -5.25 -16.02
CA VAL A 285 -13.57 -5.59 -17.30
C VAL A 285 -13.75 -4.33 -18.12
N TRP A 286 -13.38 -4.38 -19.40
CA TRP A 286 -13.60 -3.31 -20.37
C TRP A 286 -14.60 -3.81 -21.41
N ALA A 287 -15.84 -3.35 -21.30
CA ALA A 287 -16.95 -3.80 -22.12
C ALA A 287 -17.70 -2.63 -22.76
N MET A 288 -18.16 -2.82 -23.99
CA MET A 288 -19.08 -1.92 -24.66
C MET A 288 -20.48 -2.06 -24.06
N GLU A 289 -21.22 -0.96 -24.00
CA GLU A 289 -22.64 -0.92 -23.65
C GLU A 289 -23.42 -1.96 -24.47
N GLY A 290 -24.09 -2.89 -23.78
CA GLY A 290 -24.84 -4.00 -24.40
C GLY A 290 -24.04 -5.29 -24.64
N SER A 291 -22.76 -5.33 -24.28
CA SER A 291 -21.97 -6.58 -24.31
C SER A 291 -22.44 -7.57 -23.26
N SER A 292 -22.35 -8.87 -23.57
CA SER A 292 -22.60 -9.96 -22.62
C SER A 292 -21.56 -10.01 -21.50
N MET A 293 -20.44 -9.30 -21.63
CA MET A 293 -19.44 -9.16 -20.58
C MET A 293 -19.86 -8.20 -19.46
N VAL A 294 -20.91 -7.39 -19.66
CA VAL A 294 -21.44 -6.48 -18.64
C VAL A 294 -22.30 -7.27 -17.64
N PRO A 295 -21.90 -7.38 -16.36
CA PRO A 295 -22.71 -8.07 -15.35
C PRO A 295 -24.01 -7.29 -15.07
N GLU A 296 -25.02 -7.98 -14.53
CA GLU A 296 -26.36 -7.40 -14.28
C GLU A 296 -26.30 -6.09 -13.48
N LYS A 297 -25.52 -6.10 -12.39
CA LYS A 297 -25.25 -4.95 -11.51
C LYS A 297 -24.62 -3.74 -12.21
N ALA A 298 -24.02 -3.92 -13.37
CA ALA A 298 -23.37 -2.85 -14.14
C ALA A 298 -24.21 -2.35 -15.33
N LYS A 299 -25.39 -2.93 -15.60
CA LYS A 299 -26.19 -2.55 -16.78
C LYS A 299 -26.74 -1.12 -16.73
N ASP A 300 -27.06 -0.64 -15.53
CA ASP A 300 -27.62 0.71 -15.31
C ASP A 300 -26.56 1.76 -14.98
N VAL A 301 -25.27 1.40 -15.11
CA VAL A 301 -24.16 2.33 -14.89
C VAL A 301 -24.29 3.52 -15.83
N LYS A 302 -24.32 4.73 -15.26
CA LYS A 302 -24.38 5.97 -16.03
C LYS A 302 -23.04 6.25 -16.68
N ILE A 303 -23.06 6.40 -18.00
CA ILE A 303 -21.88 6.79 -18.77
C ILE A 303 -21.63 8.28 -18.58
N ASP A 304 -20.45 8.64 -18.09
CA ASP A 304 -19.99 10.03 -18.03
C ASP A 304 -19.58 10.46 -19.46
N PRO A 305 -20.21 11.50 -20.04
CA PRO A 305 -19.87 11.98 -21.39
C PRO A 305 -18.42 12.45 -21.56
N ASP A 306 -17.79 12.95 -20.50
CA ASP A 306 -16.40 13.42 -20.51
C ASP A 306 -15.40 12.25 -20.48
N LEU A 307 -15.77 11.16 -19.80
CA LEU A 307 -14.97 9.93 -19.75
C LEU A 307 -15.18 9.09 -21.01
N GLY A 308 -16.42 9.05 -21.50
CA GLY A 308 -16.85 8.13 -22.55
C GLY A 308 -17.22 6.73 -22.04
N PHE A 309 -17.08 6.50 -20.74
CA PHE A 309 -17.47 5.28 -20.05
C PHE A 309 -18.11 5.61 -18.70
N GLY A 310 -18.88 4.68 -18.16
CA GLY A 310 -19.20 4.62 -16.75
C GLY A 310 -18.42 3.50 -16.08
N VAL A 311 -18.32 3.52 -14.75
CA VAL A 311 -17.62 2.48 -13.99
C VAL A 311 -18.51 1.99 -12.84
N LEU A 312 -18.71 0.68 -12.77
CA LEU A 312 -19.13 0.03 -11.54
C LEU A 312 -17.85 -0.29 -10.75
N ARG A 313 -17.78 0.21 -9.52
CA ARG A 313 -16.71 -0.11 -8.58
C ARG A 313 -17.28 -0.96 -7.47
N GLU A 314 -16.67 -2.13 -7.28
CA GLU A 314 -16.94 -2.98 -6.14
C GLU A 314 -15.67 -3.07 -5.30
N ASP A 315 -15.70 -2.42 -4.13
CA ASP A 315 -14.60 -2.48 -3.18
C ASP A 315 -14.56 -3.89 -2.59
N LEU A 316 -13.62 -4.68 -3.08
CA LEU A 316 -13.32 -6.02 -2.58
C LEU A 316 -12.44 -5.95 -1.32
N GLY A 317 -12.38 -4.81 -0.63
CA GLY A 317 -11.56 -4.64 0.58
C GLY A 317 -10.07 -4.67 0.26
N GLY A 318 -9.23 -4.24 1.21
CA GLY A 318 -7.78 -4.45 1.09
C GLY A 318 -7.10 -3.76 -0.11
N GLY A 319 -7.69 -2.69 -0.64
CA GLY A 319 -7.18 -1.94 -1.81
C GLY A 319 -7.56 -2.57 -3.15
N TYR A 320 -8.25 -3.71 -3.14
CA TYR A 320 -8.78 -4.37 -4.32
C TYR A 320 -10.13 -3.81 -4.69
N ASN A 321 -10.29 -3.48 -5.97
CA ASN A 321 -11.58 -3.14 -6.55
C ASN A 321 -11.78 -4.04 -7.75
N ASP A 322 -12.96 -4.63 -7.86
CA ASP A 322 -13.42 -5.13 -9.15
C ASP A 322 -14.07 -3.97 -9.90
N LEU A 323 -13.55 -3.68 -11.11
CA LEU A 323 -13.95 -2.53 -11.89
C LEU A 323 -14.58 -2.97 -13.20
N THR A 324 -15.87 -2.72 -13.38
CA THR A 324 -16.50 -2.89 -14.70
C THR A 324 -16.60 -1.53 -15.39
N PHE A 325 -15.80 -1.32 -16.43
CA PHE A 325 -15.88 -0.18 -17.33
C PHE A 325 -16.87 -0.46 -18.45
N VAL A 326 -17.94 0.35 -18.53
CA VAL A 326 -18.97 0.26 -19.57
C VAL A 326 -18.84 1.44 -20.52
N PHE A 327 -18.34 1.18 -21.73
CA PHE A 327 -18.06 2.18 -22.76
C PHE A 327 -19.29 2.51 -23.59
N SER A 328 -19.45 3.79 -23.94
CA SER A 328 -20.56 4.17 -24.82
C SER A 328 -20.43 3.54 -26.20
N ARG A 329 -21.52 2.92 -26.68
CA ARG A 329 -21.62 2.43 -28.06
C ARG A 329 -21.51 3.54 -29.13
N LYS A 330 -21.58 4.81 -28.71
CA LYS A 330 -21.41 5.97 -29.59
C LYS A 330 -19.94 6.29 -29.88
N LEU A 331 -19.00 5.78 -29.07
CA LEU A 331 -17.57 6.00 -29.28
C LEU A 331 -17.01 5.08 -30.37
N LYS A 332 -16.16 5.64 -31.23
CA LYS A 332 -15.45 4.92 -32.30
C LYS A 332 -14.07 5.54 -32.52
N GLY A 333 -13.18 4.77 -33.15
CA GLY A 333 -11.84 5.22 -33.57
C GLY A 333 -11.05 5.85 -32.43
N ASP A 334 -10.43 7.01 -32.69
CA ASP A 334 -9.58 7.72 -31.73
C ASP A 334 -10.28 8.10 -30.43
N LYS A 335 -11.59 8.43 -30.48
CA LYS A 335 -12.34 8.76 -29.27
C LYS A 335 -12.51 7.53 -28.35
N LEU A 336 -12.77 6.36 -28.95
CA LEU A 336 -12.86 5.10 -28.21
C LEU A 336 -11.48 4.71 -27.65
N ARG A 337 -10.43 4.83 -28.46
CA ARG A 337 -9.06 4.52 -28.05
C ARG A 337 -8.57 5.42 -26.92
N TYR A 338 -8.85 6.71 -26.98
CA TYR A 338 -8.54 7.66 -25.91
C TYR A 338 -9.27 7.30 -24.62
N ALA A 339 -10.58 7.03 -24.69
CA ALA A 339 -11.37 6.62 -23.54
C ALA A 339 -10.84 5.31 -22.92
N PHE A 340 -10.44 4.34 -23.76
CA PHE A 340 -9.87 3.07 -23.33
C PHE A 340 -8.54 3.24 -22.58
N LEU A 341 -7.60 3.98 -23.16
CA LEU A 341 -6.31 4.25 -22.50
C LEU A 341 -6.50 5.01 -21.19
N ARG A 342 -7.42 5.99 -21.18
CA ARG A 342 -7.77 6.75 -19.99
C ARG A 342 -8.37 5.87 -18.90
N SER A 343 -9.18 4.88 -19.24
CA SER A 343 -9.82 4.03 -18.23
C SER A 343 -8.82 3.10 -17.51
N ILE A 344 -7.76 2.66 -18.20
CA ILE A 344 -6.66 1.91 -17.57
C ILE A 344 -5.97 2.77 -16.50
N ILE A 345 -5.63 4.02 -16.86
CA ILE A 345 -5.01 4.97 -15.93
C ILE A 345 -6.00 5.32 -14.81
N TYR A 346 -7.28 5.53 -15.12
CA TYR A 346 -8.34 5.80 -14.14
C TYR A 346 -8.41 4.68 -13.09
N GLY A 347 -8.43 3.42 -13.52
CA GLY A 347 -8.42 2.28 -12.62
C GLY A 347 -7.15 2.20 -11.76
N SER A 348 -5.99 2.54 -12.33
CA SER A 348 -4.73 2.66 -11.57
C SER A 348 -4.82 3.77 -10.52
N LEU A 349 -5.36 4.95 -10.87
CA LEU A 349 -5.46 6.10 -9.96
C LEU A 349 -6.47 5.91 -8.83
N LEU A 350 -7.52 5.13 -9.03
CA LEU A 350 -8.39 4.69 -7.92
C LEU A 350 -7.63 3.91 -6.84
N ARG A 351 -6.43 3.42 -7.15
CA ARG A 351 -5.56 2.64 -6.27
C ARG A 351 -4.25 3.38 -5.95
N ASP A 352 -4.09 4.64 -6.37
CA ASP A 352 -2.85 5.40 -6.23
C ASP A 352 -2.80 6.11 -4.86
N PHE A 353 -2.38 5.36 -3.86
CA PHE A 353 -2.33 5.81 -2.46
C PHE A 353 -1.35 6.95 -2.22
N GLN A 354 -0.29 7.05 -3.00
CA GLN A 354 0.67 8.14 -2.86
C GLN A 354 0.02 9.48 -3.19
N MET A 355 -0.79 9.52 -4.25
CA MET A 355 -1.55 10.72 -4.61
C MET A 355 -2.53 11.11 -3.49
N PHE A 356 -3.32 10.17 -2.96
CA PHE A 356 -4.27 10.47 -1.89
C PHE A 356 -3.60 10.91 -0.59
N ALA A 357 -2.50 10.27 -0.21
CA ALA A 357 -1.74 10.62 0.98
C ALA A 357 -1.18 12.06 0.92
N THR A 358 -0.67 12.47 -0.24
CA THR A 358 -0.15 13.83 -0.43
C THR A 358 -1.28 14.87 -0.42
N ALA A 359 -2.44 14.55 -0.98
CA ALA A 359 -3.60 15.45 -1.04
C ALA A 359 -4.35 15.59 0.30
N ALA A 360 -4.15 14.64 1.23
CA ALA A 360 -4.91 14.52 2.47
C ALA A 360 -4.93 15.78 3.36
N ASN A 361 -3.85 16.56 3.34
CA ASN A 361 -3.75 17.79 4.13
C ASN A 361 -4.77 18.86 3.73
N ASP A 362 -5.29 18.82 2.50
CA ASP A 362 -6.31 19.78 2.04
C ASP A 362 -7.67 19.53 2.69
N PHE A 363 -7.89 18.33 3.23
CA PHE A 363 -9.14 17.91 3.88
C PHE A 363 -9.05 17.91 5.41
N ALA A 364 -7.89 18.24 5.95
CA ALA A 364 -7.69 18.21 7.38
C ALA A 364 -8.44 19.37 8.06
N GLU A 365 -8.98 19.08 9.25
CA GLU A 365 -9.46 20.10 10.16
C GLU A 365 -8.29 21.01 10.58
N ARG A 366 -8.63 22.27 10.81
CA ARG A 366 -7.68 23.30 11.24
C ARG A 366 -8.14 23.86 12.57
N ASP A 367 -7.18 24.06 13.48
CA ASP A 367 -7.47 24.74 14.74
C ASP A 367 -7.71 26.24 14.54
N ALA A 368 -7.99 26.96 15.63
CA ALA A 368 -8.27 28.39 15.61
C ALA A 368 -7.08 29.23 15.08
N ASP A 369 -5.86 28.69 15.09
CA ASP A 369 -4.64 29.32 14.59
C ASP A 369 -4.31 28.89 13.15
N GLY A 370 -5.20 28.12 12.50
CA GLY A 370 -5.06 27.65 11.13
C GLY A 370 -4.11 26.47 10.95
N LYS A 371 -3.61 25.89 12.05
CA LYS A 371 -2.71 24.74 12.02
C LYS A 371 -3.50 23.47 11.70
N ILE A 372 -2.97 22.68 10.78
CA ILE A 372 -3.54 21.39 10.37
C ILE A 372 -3.47 20.41 11.53
N ASP A 373 -4.60 19.77 11.84
CA ASP A 373 -4.61 18.56 12.65
C ASP A 373 -4.20 17.36 11.77
N PRO A 374 -3.00 16.79 11.96
CA PRO A 374 -2.55 15.65 11.16
C PRO A 374 -3.43 14.41 11.34
N ASN A 375 -4.22 14.35 12.43
CA ASN A 375 -5.09 13.21 12.69
C ASN A 375 -6.31 13.16 11.79
N THR A 376 -6.73 14.31 11.25
CA THR A 376 -7.91 14.44 10.37
C THR A 376 -7.54 14.50 8.89
N ALA A 377 -6.24 14.56 8.56
CA ALA A 377 -5.74 14.62 7.19
C ALA A 377 -5.99 13.31 6.42
N MET A 378 -7.11 13.26 5.69
CA MET A 378 -7.50 12.13 4.83
C MET A 378 -8.36 12.62 3.67
N VAL A 379 -8.13 12.13 2.45
CA VAL A 379 -9.06 12.31 1.33
C VAL A 379 -10.27 11.39 1.54
N PRO A 380 -11.51 11.89 1.66
CA PRO A 380 -12.68 11.05 1.79
C PRO A 380 -12.92 10.16 0.55
N ASP A 381 -13.26 8.88 0.76
CA ASP A 381 -13.55 7.89 -0.30
C ASP A 381 -14.49 8.39 -1.41
N LYS A 382 -15.44 9.28 -1.07
CA LYS A 382 -16.39 9.87 -2.03
C LYS A 382 -15.69 10.67 -3.13
N TYR A 383 -14.45 11.09 -2.92
CA TYR A 383 -13.65 11.84 -3.88
C TYR A 383 -12.68 10.97 -4.69
N ASP A 384 -12.47 9.68 -4.40
CA ASP A 384 -11.60 8.81 -5.21
C ASP A 384 -11.97 8.87 -6.71
N PRO A 385 -13.26 8.77 -7.11
CA PRO A 385 -13.65 8.85 -8.52
C PRO A 385 -13.35 10.23 -9.14
N LEU A 386 -13.43 11.31 -8.37
CA LEU A 386 -13.10 12.66 -8.83
C LEU A 386 -11.61 12.77 -9.12
N TYR A 387 -10.75 12.35 -8.18
CA TYR A 387 -9.30 12.34 -8.37
C TYR A 387 -8.89 11.45 -9.54
N ALA A 388 -9.48 10.24 -9.66
CA ALA A 388 -9.25 9.37 -10.81
C ALA A 388 -9.74 10.02 -12.12
N LYS A 389 -10.89 10.71 -12.13
CA LYS A 389 -11.41 11.43 -13.31
C LYS A 389 -10.45 12.54 -13.75
N CYS A 390 -10.09 13.43 -12.85
CA CYS A 390 -9.24 14.59 -13.16
C CYS A 390 -7.80 14.16 -13.48
N GLY A 391 -7.21 13.30 -12.64
CA GLY A 391 -5.85 12.79 -12.78
C GLY A 391 -5.65 11.94 -14.04
N SER A 392 -6.59 11.05 -14.38
CA SER A 392 -6.42 10.16 -15.55
C SER A 392 -6.39 10.93 -16.87
N LYS A 393 -7.14 12.03 -16.95
CA LYS A 393 -7.10 12.93 -18.11
C LYS A 393 -5.73 13.58 -18.23
N ALA A 394 -5.24 14.16 -17.14
CA ALA A 394 -3.95 14.85 -17.13
C ALA A 394 -2.80 13.89 -17.40
N ALA A 395 -2.83 12.69 -16.80
CA ALA A 395 -1.88 11.63 -17.05
C ALA A 395 -1.83 11.21 -18.52
N LEU A 396 -2.99 10.95 -19.14
CA LEU A 396 -3.04 10.61 -20.55
C LEU A 396 -2.58 11.76 -21.44
N ASP A 397 -3.00 13.00 -21.18
CA ASP A 397 -2.57 14.16 -21.95
C ASP A 397 -1.05 14.38 -21.83
N THR A 398 -0.46 14.17 -20.65
CA THR A 398 0.99 14.24 -20.42
C THR A 398 1.73 13.12 -21.16
N LEU A 399 1.22 11.89 -21.08
CA LEU A 399 1.74 10.74 -21.84
C LEU A 399 1.72 11.02 -23.35
N LEU A 400 0.63 11.57 -23.89
CA LEU A 400 0.52 11.92 -25.30
C LEU A 400 1.48 13.04 -25.71
N LEU A 401 1.68 14.03 -24.83
CA LEU A 401 2.60 15.15 -25.07
C LEU A 401 4.04 14.66 -25.22
N HIS A 402 4.48 13.74 -24.36
CA HIS A 402 5.88 13.31 -24.29
C HIS A 402 6.19 12.04 -25.08
N TYR A 403 5.23 11.12 -25.21
CA TYR A 403 5.41 9.77 -25.77
C TYR A 403 4.46 9.43 -26.93
N GLY A 404 3.63 10.37 -27.41
CA GLY A 404 2.62 10.08 -28.45
C GLY A 404 3.17 9.57 -29.79
N LYS A 405 4.49 9.70 -30.04
CA LYS A 405 5.17 9.15 -31.22
C LYS A 405 5.91 7.83 -30.94
N ASP A 406 6.11 7.50 -29.67
CA ASP A 406 6.99 6.41 -29.23
C ASP A 406 6.25 5.06 -29.22
N PHE A 407 4.92 5.09 -29.07
CA PHE A 407 4.07 3.90 -28.98
C PHE A 407 2.97 3.92 -30.06
N PRO A 408 2.80 2.86 -30.88
CA PRO A 408 1.80 2.83 -31.96
C PRO A 408 0.36 3.08 -31.47
N VAL A 409 -0.04 2.52 -30.32
CA VAL A 409 -1.37 2.71 -29.73
C VAL A 409 -1.67 4.17 -29.40
N LEU A 410 -0.65 5.01 -29.20
CA LEU A 410 -0.81 6.45 -28.94
C LEU A 410 -0.84 7.30 -30.22
N GLN A 411 -0.38 6.76 -31.36
CA GLN A 411 -0.24 7.54 -32.60
C GLN A 411 -1.58 8.07 -33.09
N GLY A 412 -1.61 9.36 -33.44
CA GLY A 412 -2.82 10.05 -33.93
C GLY A 412 -3.67 10.67 -32.82
N LEU A 413 -3.51 10.21 -31.57
CA LEU A 413 -4.12 10.87 -30.42
C LEU A 413 -3.42 12.20 -30.12
N ARG A 414 -4.18 13.17 -29.60
CA ARG A 414 -3.66 14.52 -29.31
C ARG A 414 -4.02 14.89 -27.87
N PRO A 415 -3.08 15.47 -27.12
CA PRO A 415 -3.40 16.04 -25.82
C PRO A 415 -4.33 17.25 -25.98
N SER A 416 -5.11 17.55 -24.94
CA SER A 416 -6.02 18.72 -24.98
C SER A 416 -5.28 20.06 -25.02
N THR A 417 -4.03 20.10 -24.58
CA THR A 417 -3.13 21.26 -24.62
C THR A 417 -1.71 20.81 -24.93
N LYS A 418 -0.88 21.71 -25.45
CA LYS A 418 0.55 21.46 -25.73
C LYS A 418 1.49 21.92 -24.61
N LYS A 419 0.95 22.46 -23.52
CA LYS A 419 1.72 22.98 -22.38
C LYS A 419 1.52 22.07 -21.17
N ALA A 420 2.59 21.52 -20.62
CA ALA A 420 2.55 20.60 -19.50
C ALA A 420 1.97 21.25 -18.24
N GLU A 421 2.37 22.49 -17.91
CA GLU A 421 1.84 23.20 -16.73
C GLU A 421 0.32 23.40 -16.82
N LYS A 422 -0.18 23.68 -18.03
CA LYS A 422 -1.62 23.82 -18.25
C LYS A 422 -2.38 22.51 -18.05
N ILE A 423 -1.74 21.35 -18.26
CA ILE A 423 -2.36 20.04 -17.98
C ILE A 423 -2.55 19.88 -16.46
N LEU A 424 -1.51 20.20 -15.68
CA LEU A 424 -1.58 20.18 -14.22
C LEU A 424 -2.66 21.15 -13.71
N ASP A 425 -2.66 22.40 -14.20
CA ASP A 425 -3.62 23.41 -13.76
C ASP A 425 -5.07 22.97 -14.01
N ILE A 426 -5.37 22.41 -15.19
CA ILE A 426 -6.71 21.89 -15.51
C ILE A 426 -7.12 20.74 -14.56
N ALA A 427 -6.21 19.82 -14.24
CA ALA A 427 -6.52 18.73 -13.32
C ALA A 427 -6.70 19.23 -11.88
N HIS A 428 -5.87 20.19 -11.45
CA HIS A 428 -5.97 20.79 -10.12
C HIS A 428 -7.28 21.55 -9.95
N GLU A 429 -7.66 22.36 -10.93
CA GLU A 429 -8.94 23.09 -10.96
C GLU A 429 -10.13 22.13 -10.97
N CYS A 430 -10.08 21.05 -11.77
CA CYS A 430 -11.09 19.99 -11.78
C CYS A 430 -11.34 19.38 -10.40
N VAL A 431 -10.27 19.13 -9.62
CA VAL A 431 -10.40 18.62 -8.25
C VAL A 431 -10.92 19.70 -7.31
N ILE A 432 -10.40 20.93 -7.40
CA ILE A 432 -10.87 22.05 -6.58
C ILE A 432 -12.36 22.25 -6.75
N GLU A 433 -12.86 22.31 -7.98
CA GLU A 433 -14.28 22.52 -8.25
C GLU A 433 -15.15 21.37 -7.71
N GLY A 434 -14.71 20.12 -7.90
CA GLY A 434 -15.46 18.95 -7.46
C GLY A 434 -15.43 18.70 -5.96
N ALA A 435 -14.35 19.09 -5.27
CA ALA A 435 -14.15 18.85 -3.85
C ALA A 435 -14.28 20.12 -2.98
N ARG A 436 -14.56 21.28 -3.58
CA ARG A 436 -14.73 22.59 -2.92
C ARG A 436 -15.47 22.57 -1.57
N PRO A 437 -16.58 21.81 -1.39
CA PRO A 437 -17.30 21.82 -0.12
C PRO A 437 -16.48 21.31 1.09
N ASP A 438 -15.45 20.49 0.84
CA ASP A 438 -14.76 19.72 1.87
C ASP A 438 -13.24 19.98 1.92
N ILE A 439 -12.69 20.74 0.96
CA ILE A 439 -11.27 21.11 0.95
C ILE A 439 -11.08 22.54 1.45
N TYR A 440 -9.94 22.77 2.09
CA TYR A 440 -9.51 24.11 2.46
C TYR A 440 -9.25 24.96 1.20
N ILE A 441 -10.00 26.04 1.08
CA ILE A 441 -9.80 27.10 0.09
C ILE A 441 -9.57 28.39 0.86
N PRO A 442 -8.37 29.00 0.78
CA PRO A 442 -8.12 30.28 1.44
C PRO A 442 -9.01 31.38 0.85
N ASP A 443 -9.30 32.39 1.67
CA ASP A 443 -9.92 33.62 1.17
C ASP A 443 -9.01 34.21 0.08
N PRO A 444 -9.54 34.56 -1.10
CA PRO A 444 -8.75 35.21 -2.14
C PRO A 444 -8.03 36.50 -1.70
N ASN A 445 -8.46 37.09 -0.58
CA ASN A 445 -7.87 38.30 0.01
C ASN A 445 -6.96 38.01 1.23
N ASP A 446 -6.69 36.74 1.56
CA ASP A 446 -5.74 36.40 2.61
C ASP A 446 -4.31 36.60 2.11
N ASP A 447 -3.74 37.76 2.46
CA ASP A 447 -2.39 38.15 2.09
C ASP A 447 -1.29 37.35 2.81
N LYS A 448 -1.67 36.50 3.76
CA LYS A 448 -0.76 35.62 4.51
C LYS A 448 -0.71 34.21 3.94
N ASP A 449 -1.67 33.82 3.10
CA ASP A 449 -1.65 32.50 2.44
C ASP A 449 -0.84 32.56 1.13
N VAL A 450 0.46 32.26 1.26
CA VAL A 450 1.39 32.16 0.13
C VAL A 450 1.35 30.82 -0.59
N THR A 451 0.56 29.85 -0.10
CA THR A 451 0.50 28.49 -0.64
C THR A 451 -0.59 28.31 -1.69
N GLY A 452 -1.63 29.14 -1.63
CA GLY A 452 -2.76 29.10 -2.56
C GLY A 452 -3.73 27.95 -2.28
N PRO A 453 -4.79 27.79 -3.10
CA PRO A 453 -5.84 26.80 -2.84
C PRO A 453 -5.35 25.37 -3.05
N ALA A 454 -5.71 24.49 -2.10
CA ALA A 454 -5.47 23.05 -2.15
C ALA A 454 -4.02 22.67 -2.58
N PRO A 455 -2.99 23.13 -1.84
CA PRO A 455 -1.59 22.92 -2.21
C PRO A 455 -1.19 21.43 -2.15
N GLY A 456 -1.80 20.63 -1.27
CA GLY A 456 -1.56 19.19 -1.19
C GLY A 456 -2.00 18.47 -2.47
N THR A 457 -3.16 18.81 -2.99
CA THR A 457 -3.74 18.29 -4.23
C THR A 457 -2.87 18.67 -5.42
N ARG A 458 -2.41 19.92 -5.48
CA ARG A 458 -1.50 20.36 -6.55
C ARG A 458 -0.21 19.54 -6.55
N LEU A 459 0.40 19.36 -5.38
CA LEU A 459 1.61 18.56 -5.23
C LEU A 459 1.37 17.08 -5.57
N ALA A 460 0.25 16.51 -5.12
CA ALA A 460 -0.13 15.13 -5.42
C ALA A 460 -0.26 14.88 -6.92
N LEU A 461 -0.97 15.77 -7.62
CA LEU A 461 -1.12 15.69 -9.07
C LEU A 461 0.23 15.87 -9.77
N TYR A 462 1.06 16.82 -9.34
CA TYR A 462 2.40 17.00 -9.91
C TYR A 462 3.28 15.74 -9.77
N GLN A 463 3.36 15.17 -8.57
CA GLN A 463 4.10 13.92 -8.31
C GLN A 463 3.59 12.76 -9.16
N MET A 464 2.26 12.64 -9.30
CA MET A 464 1.63 11.62 -10.14
C MET A 464 1.94 11.84 -11.63
N LEU A 465 1.93 13.09 -12.11
CA LEU A 465 2.20 13.42 -13.52
C LEU A 465 3.66 13.25 -13.91
N ALA A 466 4.60 13.46 -12.99
CA ALA A 466 6.03 13.33 -13.23
C ALA A 466 6.42 11.98 -13.86
N ARG A 467 5.67 10.90 -13.60
CA ARG A 467 5.92 9.57 -14.21
C ARG A 467 5.61 9.49 -15.71
N PHE A 468 4.80 10.40 -16.22
CA PHE A 468 4.42 10.50 -17.63
C PHE A 468 5.22 11.55 -18.39
N GLU A 469 6.08 12.26 -17.68
CA GLU A 469 7.02 13.22 -18.24
C GLU A 469 8.32 12.49 -18.58
N LYS A 470 8.96 12.90 -19.69
CA LYS A 470 10.33 12.47 -20.00
C LYS A 470 11.31 13.21 -19.09
N LEU A 471 11.34 12.83 -17.81
CA LEU A 471 12.29 13.37 -16.85
C LEU A 471 13.55 12.49 -16.85
N ASP A 472 14.69 13.06 -17.26
CA ASP A 472 16.01 12.46 -17.06
C ASP A 472 16.39 12.64 -15.58
N VAL A 473 15.81 11.80 -14.72
CA VAL A 473 16.16 11.78 -13.29
C VAL A 473 17.16 10.66 -13.06
N ASN A 474 18.30 10.98 -12.46
CA ASN A 474 19.25 10.01 -11.98
C ASN A 474 18.66 9.29 -10.75
N MET A 475 17.85 8.25 -11.01
CA MET A 475 17.15 7.46 -10.00
C MET A 475 18.10 6.88 -8.94
N ALA A 476 19.37 6.61 -9.30
CA ALA A 476 20.40 6.12 -8.38
C ALA A 476 20.84 7.16 -7.34
N ALA A 477 20.66 8.46 -7.61
CA ALA A 477 20.95 9.52 -6.65
C ALA A 477 19.75 9.84 -5.73
N MET A 478 18.55 9.38 -6.08
CA MET A 478 17.30 9.64 -5.34
C MET A 478 16.79 8.44 -4.54
N ALA A 479 17.21 7.22 -4.90
CA ALA A 479 16.98 6.04 -4.09
C ALA A 479 17.97 6.05 -2.91
N SER A 480 17.61 6.73 -1.83
CA SER A 480 18.27 6.58 -0.53
C SER A 480 17.90 5.28 0.20
N ASP A 481 17.24 4.36 -0.50
CA ASP A 481 16.87 3.05 0.04
C ASP A 481 18.07 2.10 -0.17
N GLU A 482 18.64 1.59 0.92
CA GLU A 482 19.62 0.50 0.85
C GLU A 482 18.96 -0.73 0.23
N LYS A 483 19.63 -1.33 -0.77
CA LYS A 483 19.23 -2.61 -1.34
C LYS A 483 19.17 -3.67 -0.24
N THR A 484 18.07 -4.39 -0.18
CA THR A 484 17.88 -5.52 0.73
C THR A 484 18.25 -6.85 0.04
N GLU A 485 18.54 -7.90 0.79
CA GLU A 485 18.75 -9.25 0.23
C GLU A 485 17.52 -9.75 -0.56
N GLU A 486 16.32 -9.28 -0.19
CA GLU A 486 15.09 -9.59 -0.93
C GLU A 486 15.05 -8.91 -2.31
N ASP A 487 15.64 -7.72 -2.45
CA ASP A 487 15.78 -7.05 -3.74
C ASP A 487 16.73 -7.84 -4.67
N GLU A 488 17.77 -8.47 -4.13
CA GLU A 488 18.66 -9.36 -4.90
C GLU A 488 17.93 -10.63 -5.38
N ILE A 489 17.13 -11.25 -4.50
CA ILE A 489 16.30 -12.41 -4.84
C ILE A 489 15.25 -12.04 -5.90
N ILE A 490 14.65 -10.85 -5.81
CA ILE A 490 13.73 -10.33 -6.82
C ILE A 490 14.48 -10.14 -8.14
N GLU A 491 15.62 -9.46 -8.15
CA GLU A 491 16.43 -9.27 -9.37
C GLU A 491 16.79 -10.62 -10.06
N ASP A 492 17.14 -11.65 -9.27
CA ASP A 492 17.41 -12.99 -9.77
C ASP A 492 16.14 -13.68 -10.32
N ALA A 493 15.02 -13.59 -9.60
CA ALA A 493 13.74 -14.12 -10.06
C ALA A 493 13.26 -13.40 -11.33
N GLU A 494 13.47 -12.09 -11.44
CA GLU A 494 13.18 -11.29 -12.62
C GLU A 494 14.05 -11.73 -13.81
N ALA A 495 15.33 -12.02 -13.59
CA ALA A 495 16.23 -12.52 -14.62
C ALA A 495 15.76 -13.89 -15.14
N VAL A 496 15.29 -14.77 -14.24
CA VAL A 496 14.71 -16.07 -14.61
C VAL A 496 13.41 -15.88 -15.41
N LEU A 497 12.51 -15.01 -14.94
CA LEU A 497 11.23 -14.75 -15.62
C LEU A 497 11.44 -14.20 -17.04
N LYS A 498 12.39 -13.26 -17.20
CA LYS A 498 12.78 -12.71 -18.50
C LYS A 498 13.35 -13.79 -19.41
N ARG A 499 14.19 -14.70 -18.90
CA ARG A 499 14.72 -15.85 -19.67
C ARG A 499 13.61 -16.80 -20.12
N ILE A 500 12.65 -17.12 -19.24
CA ILE A 500 11.52 -17.98 -19.58
C ILE A 500 10.65 -17.33 -20.67
N LYS A 501 10.33 -16.04 -20.56
CA LYS A 501 9.59 -15.31 -21.60
C LYS A 501 10.33 -15.30 -22.94
N ALA A 502 11.64 -15.02 -22.93
CA ALA A 502 12.46 -15.05 -24.15
C ALA A 502 12.50 -16.46 -24.80
N GLN A 503 12.56 -17.53 -24.00
CA GLN A 503 12.49 -18.91 -24.51
C GLN A 503 11.11 -19.25 -25.10
N GLN A 504 10.02 -18.77 -24.48
CA GLN A 504 8.66 -18.96 -24.99
C GLN A 504 8.40 -18.19 -26.29
N GLU A 505 9.01 -17.03 -26.46
CA GLU A 505 8.96 -16.25 -27.71
C GLU A 505 9.79 -16.92 -28.83
N ALA A 506 10.97 -17.44 -28.51
CA ALA A 506 11.79 -18.21 -29.45
C ALA A 506 11.10 -19.50 -29.93
N GLY A 507 10.26 -20.12 -29.09
CA GLY A 507 9.47 -21.30 -29.44
C GLY A 507 8.23 -21.04 -30.32
N LYS A 508 7.77 -19.78 -30.43
CA LYS A 508 6.60 -19.40 -31.26
C LYS A 508 6.96 -19.04 -32.71
N GLY A 509 8.24 -18.99 -33.06
CA GLY A 509 8.74 -18.75 -34.41
C GLY A 509 8.98 -20.00 -35.26
N VAL A 510 8.69 -21.19 -34.74
CA VAL A 510 8.84 -22.46 -35.48
C VAL A 510 7.52 -23.20 -35.50
N LYS A 511 6.66 -22.82 -36.45
CA LYS A 511 5.85 -23.75 -37.26
C LYS A 511 5.24 -23.03 -38.46
#